data_AF-A0A2H1WC62-F1
#
_entry.id   AF-A0A2H1WC62-F1
#
_cell.length_a   1.000
_cell.length_b   1.000
_cell.length_c   1.000
_cell.angle_alpha   90.00
_cell.angle_beta   90.00
_cell.angle_gamma   90.00
#
_symmetry.space_group_name_H-M   'P 1'
#
loop_
_entity.id
_entity.type
_entity.pdbx_description
1 polymer ?
#
loop_
_entity_poly.entity_id
_entity_poly.type
_entity_poly.pdbx_seq_one_letter_code
_entity_poly.pdbx_strand_id
1 'polypeptide(L)'
;MSSSDSQSVTSDQPERMKHPLQDEWSFWLLLGDKQNWEDNLVELSNFNTVEDYWCLYHHMKVPSELRLGQDYMIFKKGIQPMWEDPQNKKGGRWLIMLDRLTNAQMDAIWADTVLILIGATLMCTDDISGVVVNVRDKNKISVWMKTNDPESVLEVGRKLRKQFKIPYKFNYYKHNTGKAMYSM
;
A
#
# COMPACT_ATOMS: atom_id res chain seq x y z
N MET A 1 0.64 62.83 18.91
CA MET A 1 1.59 61.84 18.38
C MET A 1 1.93 60.87 19.50
N SER A 2 1.31 59.70 19.50
CA SER A 2 1.77 58.54 20.26
C SER A 2 1.39 57.34 19.41
N SER A 3 2.32 56.90 18.58
CA SER A 3 2.18 55.70 17.77
C SER A 3 2.60 54.53 18.63
N SER A 4 1.65 53.69 19.02
CA SER A 4 1.93 52.39 19.64
C SER A 4 2.19 51.40 18.53
N ASP A 5 3.48 51.17 18.22
CA ASP A 5 3.90 50.13 17.29
C ASP A 5 3.51 48.76 17.85
N SER A 6 2.60 48.09 17.15
CA SER A 6 2.28 46.69 17.38
C SER A 6 3.40 45.85 16.78
N GLN A 7 4.32 45.36 17.61
CA GLN A 7 5.30 44.36 17.18
C GLN A 7 4.55 43.06 16.83
N SER A 8 4.50 42.74 15.54
CA SER A 8 4.08 41.44 15.06
C SER A 8 5.11 40.39 15.49
N VAL A 9 4.73 39.53 16.43
CA VAL A 9 5.50 38.33 16.79
C VAL A 9 5.41 37.37 15.61
N THR A 10 6.42 37.34 14.75
CA THR A 10 6.61 36.26 13.77
C THR A 10 7.03 35.01 14.54
N SER A 11 6.13 34.05 14.65
CA SER A 11 6.45 32.73 15.21
C SER A 11 7.32 31.97 14.21
N ASP A 12 8.64 32.13 14.32
CA ASP A 12 9.63 31.25 13.68
C ASP A 12 9.58 29.88 14.35
N GLN A 13 8.57 29.08 14.01
CA GLN A 13 8.71 27.63 14.12
C GLN A 13 9.60 27.21 12.96
N PRO A 14 10.73 26.50 13.17
CA PRO A 14 11.44 25.91 12.06
C PRO A 14 10.44 25.03 11.30
N GLU A 15 10.24 25.29 10.00
CA GLU A 15 9.50 24.38 9.14
C GLU A 15 10.04 22.97 9.41
N ARG A 16 9.20 22.10 9.99
CA ARG A 16 9.60 20.72 10.27
C ARG A 16 9.88 20.09 8.92
N MET A 17 11.17 20.00 8.56
CA MET A 17 11.63 19.42 7.31
C MET A 17 11.06 18.01 7.21
N LYS A 18 10.15 17.81 6.26
CA LYS A 18 9.57 16.50 5.95
C LYS A 18 10.51 15.74 5.03
N HIS A 19 10.53 14.43 5.15
CA HIS A 19 11.36 13.56 4.31
C HIS A 19 10.55 13.10 3.09
N PRO A 20 10.89 13.55 1.87
CA PRO A 20 10.16 13.17 0.67
C PRO A 20 10.34 11.69 0.35
N LEU A 21 9.27 11.06 -0.13
CA LEU A 21 9.27 9.73 -0.71
C LEU A 21 9.65 9.79 -2.20
N GLN A 22 10.10 8.66 -2.76
CA GLN A 22 10.41 8.55 -4.19
C GLN A 22 9.18 8.77 -5.08
N ASP A 23 8.03 8.28 -4.63
CA ASP A 23 6.74 8.37 -5.32
C ASP A 23 5.70 9.00 -4.40
N GLU A 24 4.69 9.65 -4.99
CA GLU A 24 3.45 9.99 -4.29
C GLU A 24 2.50 8.78 -4.29
N TRP A 25 1.79 8.58 -3.19
CA TRP A 25 0.91 7.43 -2.98
C TRP A 25 -0.50 7.89 -2.59
N SER A 26 -1.50 7.14 -3.04
CA SER A 26 -2.90 7.27 -2.68
C SER A 26 -3.31 6.10 -1.78
N PHE A 27 -3.91 6.42 -0.65
CA PHE A 27 -4.50 5.45 0.27
C PHE A 27 -5.99 5.31 -0.05
N TRP A 28 -6.47 4.07 -0.18
CA TRP A 28 -7.85 3.74 -0.52
C TRP A 28 -8.47 2.78 0.49
N LEU A 29 -9.79 2.87 0.64
CA LEU A 29 -10.61 1.94 1.41
C LEU A 29 -11.73 1.42 0.51
N LEU A 30 -11.85 0.10 0.44
CA LEU A 30 -13.06 -0.55 -0.05
C LEU A 30 -14.00 -0.80 1.13
N LEU A 31 -15.20 -0.22 1.10
CA LEU A 31 -16.17 -0.27 2.20
C LEU A 31 -16.82 -1.65 2.38
N GLY A 32 -16.84 -2.48 1.34
CA GLY A 32 -17.33 -3.86 1.39
C GLY A 32 -18.86 -4.01 1.36
N ASP A 33 -19.60 -2.96 0.98
CA ASP A 33 -21.06 -3.04 0.86
C ASP A 33 -21.48 -3.77 -0.43
N LYS A 34 -22.63 -4.44 -0.45
CA LYS A 34 -23.01 -5.35 -1.55
C LYS A 34 -23.69 -4.66 -2.73
N GLN A 35 -23.97 -3.36 -2.66
CA GLN A 35 -24.88 -2.72 -3.61
C GLN A 35 -24.22 -2.19 -4.90
N ASN A 36 -22.95 -1.75 -4.89
CA ASN A 36 -22.16 -1.41 -6.10
C ASN A 36 -20.66 -1.34 -5.77
N TRP A 37 -19.79 -2.01 -6.54
CA TRP A 37 -18.36 -2.07 -6.21
C TRP A 37 -17.60 -0.75 -6.48
N GLU A 38 -17.98 0.01 -7.51
CA GLU A 38 -17.36 1.30 -7.86
C GLU A 38 -17.65 2.37 -6.79
N ASP A 39 -18.88 2.37 -6.27
CA ASP A 39 -19.33 3.28 -5.20
C ASP A 39 -18.68 2.98 -3.84
N ASN A 40 -18.03 1.82 -3.70
CA ASN A 40 -17.43 1.38 -2.45
C ASN A 40 -15.93 1.70 -2.34
N LEU A 41 -15.28 2.09 -3.43
CA LEU A 41 -13.86 2.36 -3.46
C LEU A 41 -13.60 3.85 -3.23
N VAL A 42 -13.11 4.19 -2.04
CA VAL A 42 -12.92 5.57 -1.61
C VAL A 42 -11.42 5.88 -1.50
N GLU A 43 -10.97 6.93 -2.18
CA GLU A 43 -9.63 7.53 -1.95
C GLU A 43 -9.68 8.33 -0.64
N LEU A 44 -8.93 7.90 0.37
CA LEU A 44 -8.93 8.52 1.69
C LEU A 44 -7.96 9.70 1.78
N SER A 45 -6.73 9.54 1.27
CA SER A 45 -5.69 10.55 1.35
C SER A 45 -4.57 10.29 0.35
N ASN A 46 -3.82 11.34 0.02
CA ASN A 46 -2.55 11.25 -0.68
C ASN A 46 -1.39 11.61 0.26
N PHE A 47 -0.22 11.03 0.02
CA PHE A 47 0.99 11.36 0.76
C PHE A 47 2.23 11.17 -0.12
N ASN A 48 3.21 12.07 0.04
CA ASN A 48 4.51 12.01 -0.63
C ASN A 48 5.67 12.22 0.35
N THR A 49 5.42 12.13 1.67
CA THR A 49 6.46 12.23 2.70
C THR A 49 6.30 11.10 3.73
N VAL A 50 7.41 10.79 4.40
CA VAL A 50 7.45 9.79 5.48
C VAL A 50 6.55 10.21 6.64
N GLU A 51 6.56 11.49 7.01
CA GLU A 51 5.75 12.03 8.11
C GLU A 51 4.25 11.95 7.81
N ASP A 52 3.84 12.24 6.57
CA ASP A 52 2.43 12.17 6.19
C ASP A 52 1.95 10.72 6.18
N TYR A 53 2.78 9.77 5.74
CA TYR A 53 2.49 8.34 5.90
C TYR A 53 2.29 7.96 7.37
N TRP A 54 3.23 8.32 8.25
CA TRP A 54 3.11 8.00 9.67
C TRP A 54 1.93 8.70 10.33
N CYS A 55 1.60 9.92 9.92
CA CYS A 55 0.40 10.60 10.39
C CYS A 55 -0.85 9.77 10.04
N LEU A 56 -0.98 9.32 8.79
CA LEU A 56 -2.07 8.45 8.35
C LEU A 56 -2.09 7.13 9.14
N TYR A 57 -0.95 6.46 9.24
CA TYR A 57 -0.82 5.17 9.94
C TYR A 57 -1.32 5.24 11.39
N HIS A 58 -1.01 6.32 12.13
CA HIS A 58 -1.42 6.46 13.53
C HIS A 58 -2.88 6.88 13.73
N HIS A 59 -3.53 7.49 12.73
CA HIS A 59 -4.92 7.94 12.83
C HIS A 59 -5.92 6.97 12.21
N MET A 60 -5.45 5.95 11.49
CA MET A 60 -6.27 4.92 10.88
C MET A 60 -6.23 3.64 11.69
N LYS A 61 -7.31 2.86 11.59
CA LYS A 61 -7.36 1.49 12.11
C LYS A 61 -6.32 0.63 11.43
N VAL A 62 -5.74 -0.32 12.15
CA VAL A 62 -4.92 -1.39 11.56
C VAL A 62 -5.81 -2.40 10.82
N PRO A 63 -5.28 -3.20 9.87
CA PRO A 63 -6.08 -4.16 9.12
C PRO A 63 -6.92 -5.11 9.97
N SER A 64 -6.41 -5.56 11.13
CA SER A 64 -7.14 -6.47 12.01
C SER A 64 -8.38 -5.87 12.69
N GLU A 65 -8.53 -4.54 12.67
CA GLU A 65 -9.67 -3.81 13.22
C GLU A 65 -10.73 -3.44 12.16
N LEU A 66 -10.48 -3.80 10.90
CA LEU A 66 -11.44 -3.63 9.82
C LEU A 66 -12.60 -4.62 9.91
N ARG A 67 -13.75 -4.22 9.36
CA ARG A 67 -14.88 -5.13 9.22
C ARG A 67 -14.59 -6.14 8.11
N LEU A 68 -15.08 -7.36 8.28
CA LEU A 68 -15.04 -8.36 7.21
C LEU A 68 -15.70 -7.79 5.95
N GLY A 69 -15.02 -7.90 4.81
CA GLY A 69 -15.47 -7.31 3.55
C GLY A 69 -14.72 -6.03 3.17
N GLN A 70 -14.08 -5.35 4.14
CA GLN A 70 -13.27 -4.16 3.87
C GLN A 70 -11.87 -4.52 3.42
N ASP A 71 -11.30 -3.64 2.58
CA ASP A 71 -9.94 -3.74 2.09
C ASP A 71 -9.25 -2.39 2.22
N TYR A 72 -7.96 -2.40 2.58
CA TYR A 72 -7.11 -1.24 2.36
C TYR A 72 -6.24 -1.45 1.14
N MET A 73 -6.00 -0.35 0.43
CA MET A 73 -5.07 -0.32 -0.69
C MET A 73 -4.19 0.92 -0.62
N ILE A 74 -2.93 0.78 -0.99
CA ILE A 74 -2.01 1.90 -1.20
C ILE A 74 -1.40 1.74 -2.58
N PHE A 75 -1.65 2.70 -3.46
CA PHE A 75 -1.20 2.66 -4.86
C PHE A 75 -0.46 3.95 -5.20
N LYS A 76 0.50 3.86 -6.13
CA LYS A 76 1.17 5.07 -6.64
C LYS A 76 0.12 6.03 -7.20
N LYS A 77 0.33 7.34 -7.01
CA LYS A 77 -0.61 8.37 -7.42
C LYS A 77 -0.93 8.25 -8.92
N GLY A 78 -2.22 8.31 -9.25
CA GLY A 78 -2.70 8.18 -10.63
C GLY A 78 -2.87 6.73 -11.11
N ILE A 79 -2.68 5.72 -10.24
CA ILE A 79 -3.03 4.32 -10.51
C ILE A 79 -4.23 3.96 -9.64
N GLN A 80 -5.35 3.60 -10.27
CA GLN A 80 -6.50 3.09 -9.54
C GLN A 80 -6.25 1.65 -9.10
N PRO A 81 -6.69 1.24 -7.90
CA PRO A 81 -6.50 -0.12 -7.37
C PRO A 81 -7.46 -1.14 -8.00
N MET A 82 -7.52 -1.14 -9.34
CA MET A 82 -8.39 -1.96 -10.17
C MET A 82 -7.57 -2.55 -11.32
N TRP A 83 -7.94 -3.75 -11.78
CA TRP A 83 -7.15 -4.42 -12.83
C TRP A 83 -7.40 -3.81 -14.20
N GLU A 84 -8.50 -3.09 -14.37
CA GLU A 84 -8.90 -2.38 -15.58
C GLU A 84 -8.02 -1.14 -15.83
N ASP A 85 -7.36 -0.62 -14.78
CA ASP A 85 -6.46 0.52 -14.88
C ASP A 85 -5.38 0.27 -15.95
N PRO A 86 -5.07 1.25 -16.82
CA PRO A 86 -4.09 1.09 -17.89
C PRO A 86 -2.72 0.58 -17.43
N GLN A 87 -2.28 0.91 -16.21
CA GLN A 87 -1.01 0.46 -15.63
C GLN A 87 -1.11 -0.95 -15.06
N ASN A 88 -2.28 -1.41 -14.62
CA ASN A 88 -2.46 -2.74 -14.02
C ASN A 88 -2.87 -3.82 -15.02
N LYS A 89 -3.59 -3.48 -16.10
CA LYS A 89 -4.21 -4.47 -17.02
C LYS A 89 -3.25 -5.46 -17.67
N LYS A 90 -1.97 -5.10 -17.80
CA LYS A 90 -0.91 -5.96 -18.37
C LYS A 90 -0.03 -6.62 -17.32
N GLY A 91 -0.32 -6.39 -16.04
CA GLY A 91 0.47 -6.82 -14.91
C GLY A 91 -0.13 -8.02 -14.17
N GLY A 92 0.17 -8.08 -12.89
CA GLY A 92 -0.22 -9.16 -12.00
C GLY A 92 0.10 -8.83 -10.55
N ARG A 93 -0.04 -9.82 -9.67
CA ARG A 93 0.20 -9.64 -8.24
C ARG A 93 0.87 -10.83 -7.59
N TRP A 94 1.78 -10.56 -6.67
CA TRP A 94 2.17 -11.52 -5.65
C TRP A 94 1.03 -11.62 -4.63
N LEU A 95 0.54 -12.83 -4.38
CA LEU A 95 -0.54 -13.10 -3.43
C LEU A 95 -0.03 -13.98 -2.29
N ILE A 96 -0.13 -13.45 -1.07
CA ILE A 96 0.26 -14.11 0.17
C ILE A 96 -1.01 -14.35 1.00
N MET A 97 -1.22 -15.60 1.41
CA MET A 97 -2.31 -15.98 2.32
C MET A 97 -1.86 -15.71 3.77
N LEU A 98 -2.74 -15.09 4.55
CA LEU A 98 -2.48 -14.72 5.95
C LEU A 98 -3.38 -15.49 6.93
N ASP A 99 -4.01 -16.57 6.47
CA ASP A 99 -5.00 -17.38 7.19
C ASP A 99 -4.42 -18.13 8.40
N ARG A 100 -3.09 -18.30 8.45
CA ARG A 100 -2.38 -18.98 9.55
C ARG A 100 -1.72 -18.03 10.53
N LEU A 101 -1.92 -16.73 10.36
CA LEU A 101 -1.26 -15.69 11.15
C LEU A 101 -2.21 -15.13 12.20
N THR A 102 -1.63 -14.68 13.31
CA THR A 102 -2.38 -13.86 14.28
C THR A 102 -2.68 -12.48 13.71
N ASN A 103 -3.65 -11.78 14.29
CA ASN A 103 -3.96 -10.39 13.93
C ASN A 103 -2.72 -9.48 13.98
N ALA A 104 -1.93 -9.59 15.06
CA ALA A 104 -0.70 -8.80 15.20
C ALA A 104 0.34 -9.11 14.12
N GLN A 105 0.46 -10.37 13.71
CA GLN A 105 1.36 -10.74 12.60
C GLN A 105 0.87 -10.22 11.25
N MET A 106 -0.44 -10.23 11.01
CA MET A 106 -1.04 -9.63 9.81
C MET A 106 -0.77 -8.13 9.76
N ASP A 107 -1.01 -7.41 10.86
CA ASP A 107 -0.82 -5.96 10.92
C ASP A 107 0.65 -5.59 10.72
N ALA A 108 1.57 -6.37 11.31
CA ALA A 108 3.01 -6.21 11.11
C ALA A 108 3.42 -6.45 9.64
N ILE A 109 2.94 -7.54 9.02
CA ILE A 109 3.24 -7.82 7.59
C ILE A 109 2.67 -6.72 6.70
N TRP A 110 1.47 -6.20 6.98
CA TRP A 110 0.91 -5.07 6.25
C TRP A 110 1.82 -3.84 6.36
N ALA A 111 2.16 -3.43 7.58
CA ALA A 111 3.03 -2.28 7.82
C ALA A 111 4.40 -2.44 7.15
N ASP A 112 5.05 -3.61 7.32
CA ASP A 112 6.33 -3.92 6.69
C ASP A 112 6.24 -3.87 5.16
N THR A 113 5.16 -4.42 4.57
CA THR A 113 4.98 -4.39 3.11
C THR A 113 4.87 -2.96 2.62
N VAL A 114 4.07 -2.13 3.28
CA VAL A 114 3.93 -0.72 2.90
C VAL A 114 5.28 0.00 3.02
N LEU A 115 6.02 -0.20 4.10
CA LEU A 115 7.33 0.42 4.31
C LEU A 115 8.37 0.01 3.26
N ILE A 116 8.41 -1.27 2.86
CA ILE A 116 9.28 -1.75 1.76
C ILE A 116 8.99 -0.99 0.47
N LEU A 117 7.70 -0.81 0.17
CA LEU A 117 7.21 -0.22 -1.07
C LEU A 117 7.47 1.30 -1.11
N ILE A 118 7.00 2.03 -0.10
CA ILE A 118 7.13 3.50 -0.08
C ILE A 118 8.58 3.94 0.13
N GLY A 119 9.38 3.13 0.83
CA GLY A 119 10.81 3.38 1.04
C GLY A 119 11.68 3.10 -0.21
N ALA A 120 11.09 2.65 -1.31
CA ALA A 120 11.76 2.41 -2.59
C ALA A 120 13.04 1.54 -2.49
N THR A 121 13.05 0.54 -1.59
CA THR A 121 14.24 -0.29 -1.32
C THR A 121 14.46 -1.46 -2.31
N LEU A 122 13.66 -1.48 -3.37
CA LEU A 122 13.61 -2.48 -4.44
C LEU A 122 14.27 -1.89 -5.70
N MET A 123 14.91 -2.72 -6.54
CA MET A 123 15.48 -2.21 -7.80
C MET A 123 14.41 -1.97 -8.87
N CYS A 124 13.26 -2.65 -8.78
CA CYS A 124 12.16 -2.58 -9.76
C CYS A 124 10.95 -1.83 -9.18
N THR A 125 11.16 -0.73 -8.45
CA THR A 125 10.08 0.07 -7.83
C THR A 125 9.12 0.67 -8.85
N ASP A 126 9.60 0.99 -10.05
CA ASP A 126 8.79 1.56 -11.13
C ASP A 126 7.74 0.59 -11.68
N ASP A 127 8.04 -0.71 -11.59
CA ASP A 127 7.14 -1.80 -11.97
C ASP A 127 6.09 -2.10 -10.91
N ILE A 128 6.17 -1.50 -9.72
CA ILE A 128 5.19 -1.68 -8.65
C ILE A 128 4.05 -0.68 -8.82
N SER A 129 2.83 -1.19 -8.74
CA SER A 129 1.62 -0.38 -8.73
C SER A 129 1.18 -0.02 -7.31
N GLY A 130 1.19 -1.00 -6.41
CA GLY A 130 0.63 -0.83 -5.07
C GLY A 130 0.53 -2.12 -4.26
N VAL A 131 -0.11 -2.01 -3.10
CA VAL A 131 -0.37 -3.11 -2.17
C VAL A 131 -1.83 -3.09 -1.73
N VAL A 132 -2.38 -4.28 -1.50
CA VAL A 132 -3.75 -4.49 -1.04
C VAL A 132 -3.73 -5.47 0.13
N VAL A 133 -4.45 -5.17 1.22
CA VAL A 133 -4.82 -6.14 2.24
C VAL A 133 -6.31 -6.40 2.18
N ASN A 134 -6.69 -7.67 2.09
CA ASN A 134 -8.07 -8.11 2.05
C ASN A 134 -8.48 -8.74 3.39
N VAL A 135 -9.47 -8.14 4.06
CA VAL A 135 -9.97 -8.63 5.36
C VAL A 135 -11.23 -9.46 5.15
N ARG A 136 -11.07 -10.78 5.22
CA ARG A 136 -12.09 -11.81 4.92
C ARG A 136 -11.89 -12.99 5.88
N ASP A 137 -12.73 -14.03 5.79
CA ASP A 137 -12.50 -15.29 6.53
C ASP A 137 -11.10 -15.89 6.27
N LYS A 138 -10.56 -15.62 5.07
CA LYS A 138 -9.19 -15.94 4.70
C LYS A 138 -8.49 -14.66 4.24
N ASN A 139 -7.82 -14.00 5.18
CA ASN A 139 -7.08 -12.77 4.95
C ASN A 139 -5.96 -12.97 3.93
N LYS A 140 -5.69 -11.93 3.14
CA LYS A 140 -4.66 -11.95 2.09
C LYS A 140 -3.97 -10.60 2.01
N ILE A 141 -2.71 -10.61 1.61
CA ILE A 141 -2.02 -9.41 1.15
C ILE A 141 -1.53 -9.64 -0.28
N SER A 142 -1.63 -8.60 -1.11
CA SER A 142 -1.22 -8.63 -2.51
C SER A 142 -0.32 -7.45 -2.84
N VAL A 143 0.83 -7.70 -3.46
CA VAL A 143 1.65 -6.65 -4.08
C VAL A 143 1.41 -6.67 -5.58
N TRP A 144 0.89 -5.57 -6.12
CA TRP A 144 0.52 -5.41 -7.52
C TRP A 144 1.68 -4.82 -8.31
N MET A 145 1.88 -5.37 -9.51
CA MET A 145 2.94 -4.98 -10.43
C MET A 145 2.33 -4.69 -11.80
N LYS A 146 2.90 -3.71 -12.51
CA LYS A 146 2.50 -3.29 -13.86
C LYS A 146 2.91 -4.28 -14.95
N THR A 147 3.89 -5.13 -14.63
CA THR A 147 4.51 -6.08 -15.54
C THR A 147 4.33 -7.52 -15.07
N ASN A 148 4.37 -8.46 -16.02
CA ASN A 148 4.52 -9.90 -15.76
C ASN A 148 5.94 -10.38 -16.10
N ASP A 149 6.89 -9.47 -16.34
CA ASP A 149 8.25 -9.81 -16.74
C ASP A 149 8.96 -10.64 -15.64
N PRO A 150 9.58 -11.79 -15.99
CA PRO A 150 10.19 -12.67 -15.02
C PRO A 150 11.28 -12.01 -14.16
N GLU A 151 12.07 -11.09 -14.72
CA GLU A 151 13.20 -10.46 -14.01
C GLU A 151 12.66 -9.60 -12.86
N SER A 152 11.79 -8.64 -13.19
CA SER A 152 11.18 -7.75 -12.20
C SER A 152 10.32 -8.51 -11.20
N VAL A 153 9.47 -9.43 -11.68
CA VAL A 153 8.53 -10.16 -10.82
C VAL A 153 9.27 -11.05 -9.82
N LEU A 154 10.28 -11.79 -10.26
CA LEU A 154 11.04 -12.67 -9.37
C LEU A 154 11.93 -11.86 -8.42
N GLU A 155 12.47 -10.71 -8.84
CA GLU A 155 13.26 -9.87 -7.94
C GLU A 155 12.42 -9.34 -6.77
N VAL A 156 11.24 -8.78 -7.08
CA VAL A 156 10.28 -8.34 -6.05
C VAL A 156 9.90 -9.51 -5.14
N GLY A 157 9.57 -10.68 -5.71
CA GLY A 157 9.26 -11.88 -4.93
C GLY A 157 10.38 -12.29 -3.97
N ARG A 158 11.64 -12.30 -4.43
CA ARG A 158 12.80 -12.65 -3.59
C ARG A 158 12.97 -11.70 -2.42
N LYS A 159 12.79 -10.39 -2.64
CA LYS A 159 12.88 -9.40 -1.56
C LYS A 159 11.76 -9.58 -0.54
N LEU A 160 10.51 -9.74 -1.00
CA LEU A 160 9.36 -9.98 -0.11
C LEU A 160 9.60 -11.22 0.76
N ARG A 161 10.07 -12.33 0.16
CA ARG A 161 10.43 -13.56 0.90
C ARG A 161 11.51 -13.31 1.96
N LYS A 162 12.57 -12.57 1.61
CA LYS A 162 13.68 -12.28 2.53
C LYS A 162 13.22 -11.41 3.71
N GLN A 163 12.40 -10.39 3.45
CA GLN A 163 12.00 -9.42 4.46
C GLN A 163 11.00 -10.01 5.45
N PHE A 164 9.93 -10.62 4.97
CA PHE A 164 8.86 -11.10 5.85
C PHE A 164 9.21 -12.37 6.60
N LYS A 165 10.35 -13.01 6.28
CA LYS A 165 10.74 -14.34 6.80
C LYS A 165 9.57 -15.33 6.71
N ILE A 166 8.75 -15.20 5.68
CA ILE A 166 7.50 -15.95 5.53
C ILE A 166 7.87 -17.41 5.24
N PRO A 167 7.46 -18.36 6.09
CA PRO A 167 7.65 -19.79 5.82
C PRO A 167 6.63 -20.33 4.81
N TYR A 168 5.69 -19.50 4.38
CA TYR A 168 4.55 -19.90 3.55
C TYR A 168 4.81 -19.64 2.07
N LYS A 169 4.39 -20.61 1.26
CA LYS A 169 4.37 -20.50 -0.19
C LYS A 169 3.49 -19.33 -0.61
N PHE A 170 4.00 -18.47 -1.49
CA PHE A 170 3.20 -17.41 -2.11
C PHE A 170 3.39 -17.45 -3.63
N ASN A 171 2.37 -16.99 -4.34
CA ASN A 171 2.27 -17.20 -5.78
C ASN A 171 2.02 -15.87 -6.50
N TYR A 172 2.59 -15.74 -7.68
CA TYR A 172 2.32 -14.62 -8.56
C TYR A 172 1.26 -15.00 -9.59
N TYR A 173 0.25 -14.17 -9.72
CA TYR A 173 -0.84 -14.36 -10.68
C TYR A 173 -0.93 -13.14 -11.60
N LYS A 174 -0.96 -13.38 -12.91
CA LYS A 174 -1.41 -12.36 -13.86
C LYS A 174 -2.87 -12.01 -13.56
N HIS A 175 -3.22 -10.73 -13.66
CA HIS A 175 -4.62 -10.32 -13.47
C HIS A 175 -5.55 -11.08 -14.42
N ASN A 176 -6.75 -11.41 -13.94
CA ASN A 176 -7.77 -12.20 -14.65
C ASN A 176 -7.37 -13.64 -15.02
N THR A 177 -6.33 -14.19 -14.39
CA THR A 177 -5.95 -15.59 -14.58
C THR A 177 -6.04 -16.37 -13.27
N GLY A 178 -6.53 -17.60 -13.33
CA GLY A 178 -6.59 -18.49 -12.15
C GLY A 178 -5.32 -19.30 -11.92
N LYS A 179 -4.38 -19.30 -12.88
CA LYS A 179 -3.15 -20.10 -12.82
C LYS A 179 -1.98 -19.25 -12.36
N ALA A 180 -1.28 -19.72 -11.33
CA ALA A 180 -0.04 -19.09 -10.88
C ALA A 180 1.02 -19.14 -11.99
N MET A 181 1.69 -18.01 -12.24
CA MET A 181 2.84 -17.93 -13.15
C MET A 181 4.13 -18.28 -12.43
N TYR A 182 4.29 -17.78 -11.20
CA TYR A 182 5.48 -18.00 -10.38
C TYR A 182 5.08 -18.38 -8.96
N SER A 183 5.96 -19.08 -8.27
CA SER A 183 5.77 -19.48 -6.88
C SER A 183 7.09 -19.35 -6.14
N MET A 184 7.01 -18.95 -4.87
CA MET A 184 8.16 -18.79 -3.98
C MET A 184 7.92 -19.36 -2.59
#